data_AF-A0A9D7HPA4-F1
#
_entry.id   AF-A0A9D7HPA4-F1
#
_cell.length_a   1.000
_cell.length_b   1.000
_cell.length_c   1.000
_cell.angle_alpha   90.00
_cell.angle_beta   90.00
_cell.angle_gamma   90.00
#
_symmetry.space_group_name_H-M   'P 1'
#
loop_
_entity.id
_entity.type
_entity.pdbx_description
1 polymer ?
#
loop_
_entity_poly.entity_id
_entity_poly.type
_entity_poly.pdbx_seq_one_letter_code
_entity_poly.pdbx_strand_id
1 'polypeptide(L)' 'MPGQFERKLGCAATRQVGSAVVRNRFRRKLKEFYRLNKHLWPEQTHYLVLIRRPISDWSDIEGRLSRILASIPHPPPSTQ' A
#
# COMPACT_ATOMS: atom_id res chain seq x y z
N MET A 1 -11.69 9.65 22.69
CA MET A 1 -10.36 9.77 22.04
C MET A 1 -10.53 9.42 20.56
N PRO A 2 -10.57 10.39 19.62
CA PRO A 2 -10.71 10.07 18.20
C PRO A 2 -9.36 9.62 17.63
N GLY A 3 -9.32 8.50 16.90
CA GLY A 3 -8.19 8.18 16.00
C GLY A 3 -7.65 6.74 15.98
N GLN A 4 -8.15 5.81 16.78
CA GLN A 4 -7.57 4.45 16.89
C GLN A 4 -8.13 3.42 15.87
N PHE A 5 -8.96 3.82 14.91
CA PHE A 5 -9.63 2.88 13.99
C PHE A 5 -9.44 3.22 12.50
N GLU A 6 -8.47 4.06 12.16
CA GLU A 6 -8.23 4.42 10.77
C GLU A 6 -7.22 3.49 10.09
N ARG A 7 -7.63 2.92 8.95
CA ARG A 7 -6.73 2.27 8.00
C ARG A 7 -5.79 3.33 7.43
N LYS A 8 -4.53 3.34 7.85
CA LYS A 8 -3.53 4.32 7.39
C LYS A 8 -2.53 3.66 6.46
N LEU A 9 -2.30 4.28 5.30
CA LEU A 9 -1.29 3.84 4.34
C LEU A 9 -0.22 4.92 4.17
N GLY A 10 1.00 4.59 4.58
CA GLY A 10 2.21 5.32 4.29
C GLY A 10 2.95 4.73 3.08
N CYS A 11 3.69 5.58 2.37
CA CYS A 11 4.56 5.16 1.28
C CYS A 11 5.89 5.90 1.36
N ALA A 12 6.97 5.13 1.46
CA ALA A 12 8.33 5.62 1.44
C ALA A 12 9.07 5.05 0.22
N ALA A 13 9.75 5.91 -0.52
CA ALA A 13 10.57 5.51 -1.66
C ALA A 13 11.97 6.08 -1.47
N THR A 14 13.00 5.22 -1.55
CA THR A 14 14.39 5.65 -1.43
C THR A 14 14.81 6.49 -2.63
N ARG A 15 15.88 7.28 -2.50
CA ARG A 15 16.44 8.07 -3.61
C ARG A 15 16.84 7.19 -4.80
N GLN A 16 17.21 5.93 -4.55
CA GLN A 16 17.60 4.93 -5.56
C GLN A 16 16.44 4.50 -6.48
N VAL A 17 15.19 4.76 -6.11
CA VAL A 17 14.00 4.36 -6.89
C VAL A 17 13.88 5.12 -8.22
N GLY A 18 14.44 6.33 -8.29
CA GLY A 18 14.38 7.17 -9.49
C GLY A 18 14.07 8.63 -9.15
N SER A 19 13.68 9.41 -10.17
CA SER A 19 13.40 10.84 -10.01
C SER A 19 12.19 11.11 -9.10
N ALA A 20 12.05 12.36 -8.63
CA ALA A 20 10.89 12.77 -7.84
C ALA A 20 9.56 12.52 -8.56
N VAL A 21 9.54 12.69 -9.89
CA VAL A 21 8.36 12.45 -10.73
C VAL A 21 7.97 10.97 -10.72
N VAL A 22 8.95 10.08 -10.87
CA VAL A 22 8.73 8.61 -10.81
C VAL A 22 8.13 8.23 -9.45
N ARG A 23 8.75 8.68 -8.35
CA ARG A 23 8.23 8.43 -6.98
C ARG A 23 6.83 9.01 -6.75
N ASN A 24 6.54 10.19 -7.31
CA ASN A 24 5.22 10.80 -7.21
C ASN A 24 4.15 10.02 -7.99
N ARG A 25 4.50 9.53 -9.18
CA ARG A 25 3.62 8.67 -9.97
C ARG A 25 3.29 7.38 -9.21
N PHE A 26 4.28 6.74 -8.60
CA PHE A 26 4.06 5.57 -7.76
C PHE A 26 3.17 5.84 -6.56
N ARG A 27 3.43 6.93 -5.82
CA ARG A 27 2.57 7.31 -4.69
C ARG A 27 1.13 7.56 -5.11
N ARG A 28 0.90 8.17 -6.28
CA ARG A 28 -0.45 8.38 -6.82
C ARG A 28 -1.14 7.05 -7.17
N LYS A 29 -0.44 6.17 -7.89
CA LYS A 29 -0.96 4.85 -8.24
C LYS A 29 -1.25 3.98 -7.02
N LEU A 30 -0.38 4.01 -6.02
CA LEU A 30 -0.58 3.28 -4.76
C LEU A 30 -1.79 3.80 -3.99
N LYS A 31 -1.99 5.11 -3.93
CA LYS A 31 -3.20 5.69 -3.32
C LYS A 31 -4.47 5.26 -4.05
N GLU A 32 -4.43 5.20 -5.38
CA GLU A 32 -5.57 4.75 -6.19
C GLU A 32 -5.86 3.26 -5.98
N PHE A 33 -4.82 2.43 -5.98
CA PHE A 33 -4.94 1.01 -5.65
C PHE A 33 -5.53 0.81 -4.25
N TYR A 34 -5.07 1.58 -3.26
CA TYR A 34 -5.62 1.56 -1.91
C TYR A 34 -7.09 1.99 -1.86
N ARG A 35 -7.47 3.01 -2.64
CA ARG A 35 -8.85 3.49 -2.73
C ARG A 35 -9.78 2.42 -3.31
N LEU A 36 -9.35 1.73 -4.37
CA LEU A 36 -10.13 0.67 -5.04
C LEU A 36 -10.16 -0.62 -4.22
N ASN A 37 -9.05 -0.98 -3.58
CA ASN A 37 -8.90 -2.24 -2.87
C ASN A 37 -8.99 -2.10 -1.36
N LYS A 38 -9.63 -1.05 -0.84
CA LYS A 38 -9.67 -0.74 0.60
C LYS A 38 -10.10 -1.97 1.43
N HIS A 39 -11.02 -2.77 0.91
CA HIS A 39 -11.51 -4.03 1.51
C HIS A 39 -10.41 -5.08 1.75
N LEU A 40 -9.36 -5.13 0.94
CA LEU A 40 -8.22 -6.04 1.12
C LEU A 40 -7.31 -5.64 2.28
N TRP A 41 -7.43 -4.42 2.78
CA TRP A 41 -6.61 -3.91 3.88
C TRP A 41 -7.36 -4.09 5.19
N PRO A 42 -6.86 -4.95 6.11
CA PRO A 42 -7.39 -5.09 7.47
C PRO A 42 -7.66 -3.76 8.17
N GLU A 43 -8.72 -3.74 8.97
CA GLU A 43 -9.04 -2.60 9.81
C GLU A 43 -7.96 -2.38 10.88
N GLN A 44 -7.94 -1.16 11.43
CA GLN A 44 -7.08 -0.79 12.57
C GLN A 44 -5.58 -1.02 12.36
N THR A 45 -5.15 -1.22 11.12
CA THR A 45 -3.76 -1.52 10.79
C THR A 45 -3.13 -0.38 10.00
N HIS A 46 -1.91 -0.03 10.38
CA HIS A 46 -1.08 0.93 9.66
C HIS A 46 -0.14 0.20 8.71
N TYR A 47 -0.19 0.54 7.43
CA TYR A 47 0.64 -0.05 6.40
C TYR A 47 1.69 0.93 5.94
N LEU A 48 2.93 0.46 5.81
CA LEU A 48 4.01 1.24 5.21
C LEU A 48 4.58 0.48 4.00
N VAL A 49 4.38 1.05 2.80
CA VAL A 49 4.97 0.50 1.58
C VAL A 49 6.34 1.14 1.36
N LEU A 50 7.38 0.33 1.49
CA LEU A 50 8.77 0.71 1.29
C LEU A 50 9.27 0.27 -0.08
N ILE A 51 9.46 1.23 -0.98
CA ILE A 51 10.03 1.01 -2.29
C ILE A 51 11.55 1.21 -2.20
N ARG A 52 12.29 0.11 -2.36
CA ARG A 52 13.76 0.08 -2.26
C ARG A 52 14.48 -0.12 -3.59
N ARG A 53 13.77 -0.49 -4.65
CA ARG A 53 14.35 -0.75 -5.98
C ARG A 53 13.71 0.15 -7.03
N PRO A 54 14.43 0.45 -8.14
CA PRO A 54 13.82 1.09 -9.29
C PRO A 54 12.65 0.25 -9.77
N ILE A 55 11.58 0.92 -10.16
CA ILE A 55 10.42 0.24 -10.72
C ILE A 55 10.24 0.76 -12.13
N SER A 56 10.19 -0.18 -13.07
CA SER A 56 10.00 0.08 -14.49
C SER A 56 8.51 0.14 -14.85
N ASP A 57 7.69 -0.75 -14.28
CA ASP A 57 6.24 -0.84 -14.57
C ASP A 57 5.39 -0.93 -13.28
N TRP A 58 4.23 -0.28 -13.30
CA TRP A 58 3.22 -0.36 -12.25
C TRP A 58 2.54 -1.74 -12.21
N SER A 59 2.32 -2.37 -13.37
CA SER A 59 1.64 -3.66 -13.47
C SER A 59 2.35 -4.74 -12.65
N ASP A 60 3.69 -4.73 -12.69
CA ASP A 60 4.53 -5.63 -11.89
C ASP A 60 4.38 -5.40 -10.39
N ILE A 61 4.27 -4.13 -9.96
CA ILE A 61 4.02 -3.79 -8.56
C ILE A 61 2.65 -4.28 -8.14
N GLU A 62 1.63 -4.03 -8.95
CA GLU A 62 0.25 -4.33 -8.62
C GLU A 62 0.06 -5.84 -8.39
N GLY A 63 0.57 -6.67 -9.29
CA GLY A 63 0.55 -8.13 -9.10
C GLY A 63 1.30 -8.57 -7.85
N ARG A 64 2.44 -7.94 -7.55
CA ARG A 64 3.23 -8.27 -6.35
C ARG A 64 2.57 -7.80 -5.06
N LEU A 65 1.95 -6.62 -5.06
CA LEU A 65 1.18 -6.09 -3.93
C LEU A 65 -0.02 -6.99 -3.65
N SER A 66 -0.78 -7.37 -4.69
CA SER A 66 -1.91 -8.28 -4.56
C SER A 66 -1.50 -9.61 -3.92
N ARG A 67 -0.40 -10.22 -4.38
CA ARG A 67 0.11 -11.47 -3.81
C ARG A 67 0.53 -11.31 -2.34
N ILE A 68 1.20 -10.20 -1.98
CA ILE A 68 1.60 -9.93 -0.59
C ILE A 68 0.37 -9.72 0.28
N LEU A 69 -0.61 -8.92 -0.16
CA LEU A 69 -1.84 -8.67 0.58
C LEU A 69 -2.65 -9.94 0.80
N ALA A 70 -2.72 -10.82 -0.20
CA ALA A 70 -3.35 -12.13 -0.06
C ALA A 70 -2.64 -13.06 0.94
N SER A 71 -1.32 -12.88 1.13
CA SER A 71 -0.54 -13.66 2.10
C SER A 71 -0.60 -13.11 3.53
N ILE A 72 -1.09 -11.88 3.72
CA ILE A 72 -1.23 -11.30 5.06
C ILE A 72 -2.45 -11.94 5.71
N PRO A 73 -2.31 -12.59 6.88
CA PRO A 73 -3.45 -13.10 7.61
C PRO A 73 -4.38 -11.93 7.95
N HIS A 74 -5.58 -11.96 7.38
CA HIS A 74 -6.62 -11.01 7.75
C HIS A 74 -7.07 -11.40 9.16
N PRO A 75 -6.97 -10.52 10.17
CA PRO A 75 -7.70 -10.75 11.40
C PRO A 75 -9.17 -10.95 11.00
N PRO A 76 -9.86 -11.98 11.52
CA PRO A 76 -11.24 -12.24 11.13
C PRO A 76 -12.01 -10.93 11.24
N PRO A 77 -12.83 -10.57 10.23
CA PRO A 77 -13.65 -9.37 10.33
C PRO A 77 -14.38 -9.48 11.66
N SER A 78 -14.15 -8.50 12.54
CA SER A 78 -14.81 -8.38 13.83
C SER A 78 -16.30 -8.55 13.56
N THR A 79 -16.79 -9.77 13.76
CA THR A 79 -18.18 -10.12 13.54
C THR A 79 -18.89 -9.38 14.65
N GLN A 80 -19.59 -8.31 14.26
CA GLN A 80 -20.60 -7.70 15.11
C GLN A 80 -21.64 -8.75 15.48
#